data_AF-A0A6P0V3U1-F1
#
_entry.id   AF-A0A6P0V3U1-F1
#
_cell.length_a   1.000
_cell.length_b   1.000
_cell.length_c   1.000
_cell.angle_alpha   90.00
_cell.angle_beta   90.00
_cell.angle_gamma   90.00
#
_symmetry.space_group_name_H-M   'P 1'
#
loop_
_entity.id
_entity.type
_entity.pdbx_description
1 polymer ?
#
loop_
_entity_poly.entity_id
_entity_poly.type
_entity_poly.pdbx_seq_one_letter_code
_entity_poly.pdbx_strand_id
1 'polypeptide(L)'
;MRRRQYRKHNSPSQNLDSFLDILTNTVGVLMFIGLFVSLFTFNIKNVKTERVIRTPLVSESNKMPHFFEVRDNTVIYLDKEEVEARLDKFDEGLPPCIEPRKPSSFDSVAYNAYLVQIKAYQICLNNKSQLLSGFRTTTTYYKVFFDSTGLVFQPRADIAGESPEELTQATSQFRNTLKQLNSGTDYLAFLVRADSFEAFREAREIAWQENFGVGWEPMNTNAVISFGSGGRSIGVQ
;
A
#
# COMPACT_ATOMS: atom_id res chain seq x y z
N MET A 1 0.77 95.26 56.72
CA MET A 1 0.67 94.74 55.33
C MET A 1 1.71 93.65 55.09
N ARG A 2 1.36 92.71 54.20
CA ARG A 2 2.21 91.75 53.45
C ARG A 2 2.57 90.37 54.04
N ARG A 3 1.67 89.43 53.70
CA ARG A 3 1.83 88.08 53.12
C ARG A 3 2.77 87.06 53.80
N ARG A 4 2.14 86.14 54.56
CA ARG A 4 2.67 84.81 54.89
C ARG A 4 2.53 83.87 53.69
N GLN A 5 3.64 83.36 53.17
CA GLN A 5 3.67 82.21 52.25
C GLN A 5 3.41 80.93 53.03
N TYR A 6 2.34 80.21 52.69
CA TYR A 6 2.10 78.85 53.17
C TYR A 6 2.92 77.88 52.32
N ARG A 7 4.02 77.38 52.90
CA ARG A 7 4.79 76.28 52.32
C ARG A 7 4.00 74.99 52.58
N LYS A 8 3.29 74.51 51.55
CA LYS A 8 2.63 73.18 51.61
C LYS A 8 3.72 72.12 51.74
N HIS A 9 3.62 71.36 52.82
CA HIS A 9 4.44 70.18 53.07
C HIS A 9 3.91 69.06 52.16
N ASN A 10 4.57 68.83 51.02
CA ASN A 10 4.31 67.67 50.18
C ASN A 10 4.88 66.44 50.87
N SER A 11 4.04 65.66 51.55
CA SER A 11 4.33 64.27 51.84
C SER A 11 4.28 63.48 50.53
N PRO A 12 5.36 62.80 50.11
CA PRO A 12 5.35 61.99 48.91
C PRO A 12 4.57 60.71 49.20
N SER A 13 3.27 60.68 48.90
CA SER A 13 2.59 59.42 48.67
C SER A 13 3.21 58.85 47.39
N GLN A 14 4.22 57.99 47.55
CA GLN A 14 4.72 57.21 46.42
C GLN A 14 3.51 56.56 45.74
N ASN A 15 3.42 56.74 44.42
CA ASN A 15 2.36 56.24 43.54
C ASN A 15 2.39 54.70 43.49
N LEU A 16 2.07 54.05 44.61
CA LEU A 16 1.89 52.61 44.72
C LEU A 16 0.75 52.15 43.79
N ASP A 17 -0.21 53.04 43.55
CA ASP A 17 -1.32 52.81 42.62
C ASP A 17 -0.81 52.63 41.17
N SER A 18 0.02 53.56 40.70
CA SER A 18 0.64 53.46 39.37
C SER A 18 1.62 52.27 39.25
N PHE A 19 2.29 51.89 40.35
CA PHE A 19 3.14 50.70 40.37
C PHE A 19 2.30 49.40 40.31
N LEU A 20 1.18 49.34 41.03
CA LEU A 20 0.25 48.23 40.98
C LEU A 20 -0.45 48.12 39.62
N ASP A 21 -0.76 49.24 38.95
CA ASP A 21 -1.29 49.26 37.59
C ASP A 21 -0.28 48.69 36.58
N ILE A 22 0.99 49.07 36.70
CA ILE A 22 2.06 48.53 35.85
C ILE A 22 2.27 47.03 36.14
N LEU A 23 2.27 46.63 37.41
CA LEU A 23 2.43 45.22 37.79
C LEU A 23 1.25 44.35 37.33
N THR A 24 0.02 44.81 37.48
CA THR A 24 -1.17 44.04 37.06
C THR A 24 -1.26 43.94 35.54
N ASN A 25 -0.92 45.00 34.81
CA ASN A 25 -0.87 44.97 33.35
C ASN A 25 0.25 44.04 32.85
N THR A 26 1.46 44.13 33.42
CA THR A 26 2.58 43.26 33.02
C THR A 26 2.33 41.79 33.37
N VAL A 27 1.78 41.50 34.55
CA VAL A 27 1.40 40.14 34.95
C VAL A 27 0.28 39.59 34.06
N GLY A 28 -0.73 40.42 33.73
CA GLY A 28 -1.81 40.04 32.82
C GLY A 28 -1.30 39.67 31.42
N VAL A 29 -0.40 40.49 30.86
CA VAL A 29 0.23 40.21 29.56
C VAL A 29 1.08 38.93 29.62
N LEU A 30 1.86 38.74 30.68
CA LEU A 30 2.67 37.52 30.85
C LEU A 30 1.82 36.26 31.00
N MET A 31 0.70 36.35 31.73
CA MET A 31 -0.26 35.25 31.87
C MET A 31 -0.89 34.92 30.51
N PHE A 32 -1.26 35.93 29.72
CA PHE A 32 -1.83 35.74 28.39
C PHE A 32 -0.83 35.11 27.41
N ILE A 33 0.43 35.56 27.42
CA ILE A 33 1.50 34.96 26.61
C ILE A 33 1.76 33.52 27.06
N GLY A 34 1.80 33.25 28.37
CA GLY A 34 2.01 31.90 28.90
C GLY A 34 0.90 30.92 28.50
N LEU A 35 -0.36 31.36 28.58
CA LEU A 35 -1.51 30.58 28.11
C LEU A 35 -1.47 30.37 26.59
N PHE A 36 -1.14 31.40 25.82
CA PHE A 36 -1.03 31.31 24.36
C PHE A 36 0.08 30.36 23.93
N VAL A 37 1.27 30.45 24.53
CA VAL A 37 2.39 29.53 24.28
C VAL A 37 2.03 28.10 24.71
N SER A 38 1.35 27.92 25.84
CA SER A 38 0.87 26.59 26.27
C SER A 38 -0.13 26.00 25.27
N LEU A 39 -1.11 26.78 24.80
CA LEU A 39 -2.06 26.37 23.77
C LEU A 39 -1.35 26.09 22.44
N PHE A 40 -0.39 26.91 22.04
CA PHE A 40 0.39 26.70 20.81
C PHE A 40 1.22 25.41 20.91
N THR A 41 1.86 25.16 22.05
CA THR A 41 2.65 23.95 22.30
C THR A 41 1.76 22.71 22.41
N PHE A 42 0.57 22.83 22.99
CA PHE A 42 -0.44 21.77 23.05
C PHE A 42 -0.99 21.43 21.67
N ASN A 43 -1.30 22.44 20.85
CA ASN A 43 -1.68 22.24 19.46
C ASN A 43 -0.53 21.58 18.66
N ILE A 44 0.72 22.01 18.83
CA ILE A 44 1.88 21.36 18.17
C ILE A 44 2.08 19.90 18.64
N LYS A 45 1.81 19.58 19.92
CA LYS A 45 1.87 18.19 20.42
C LYS A 45 0.72 17.32 19.93
N ASN A 46 -0.44 17.90 19.60
CA ASN A 46 -1.61 17.20 19.07
C ASN A 46 -1.69 17.18 17.55
N VAL A 47 -0.89 18.02 16.86
CA VAL A 47 -0.49 17.75 15.48
C VAL A 47 0.40 16.52 15.56
N LYS A 48 -0.23 15.35 15.41
CA LYS A 48 0.44 14.06 15.20
C LYS A 48 1.62 14.34 14.29
N THR A 49 2.81 14.17 14.86
CA THR A 49 4.13 14.30 14.22
C THR A 49 3.99 14.28 12.71
N GLU A 50 4.34 15.39 12.07
CA GLU A 50 4.74 15.37 10.67
C GLU A 50 5.92 14.39 10.60
N ARG A 51 5.58 13.10 10.46
CA ARG A 51 6.51 12.06 10.03
C ARG A 51 6.97 12.59 8.69
N VAL A 52 8.19 13.12 8.65
CA VAL A 52 8.90 13.33 7.41
C VAL A 52 8.80 11.99 6.68
N ILE A 53 7.89 11.91 5.71
CA ILE A 53 7.73 10.74 4.86
C ILE A 53 8.97 10.79 3.98
N ARG A 54 10.07 10.22 4.48
CA ARG A 54 11.22 9.91 3.62
C ARG A 54 10.65 8.99 2.56
N THR A 55 10.64 9.43 1.31
CA THR A 55 10.28 8.59 0.18
C THR A 55 11.11 7.32 0.32
N PRO A 56 10.49 6.16 0.59
CA PRO A 56 11.24 4.94 0.80
C PRO A 56 12.06 4.67 -0.45
N LEU A 57 13.34 4.34 -0.26
CA LEU A 57 14.20 3.95 -1.37
C LEU A 57 13.72 2.58 -1.87
N VAL A 58 12.99 2.60 -2.98
CA VAL A 58 12.55 1.38 -3.65
C VAL A 58 13.79 0.71 -4.24
N SER A 59 14.08 -0.50 -3.77
CA SER A 59 15.09 -1.36 -4.35
C SER A 59 14.44 -2.47 -5.17
N GLU A 60 15.00 -2.77 -6.33
CA GLU A 60 14.65 -4.00 -7.04
C GLU A 60 15.12 -5.19 -6.20
N SER A 61 14.21 -6.14 -5.98
CA SER A 61 14.46 -7.33 -5.16
C SER A 61 14.46 -8.56 -6.05
N ASN A 62 15.45 -9.44 -5.86
CA ASN A 62 15.49 -10.77 -6.47
C ASN A 62 14.67 -11.81 -5.68
N LYS A 63 14.01 -11.39 -4.60
CA LYS A 63 13.13 -12.27 -3.79
C LYS A 63 11.81 -12.52 -4.50
N MET A 64 11.14 -13.61 -4.15
CA MET A 64 9.82 -13.95 -4.67
C MET A 64 8.73 -13.12 -3.95
N PRO A 65 7.85 -12.42 -4.69
CA PRO A 65 6.75 -11.67 -4.09
C PRO A 65 5.60 -12.58 -3.67
N HIS A 66 5.09 -12.36 -2.46
CA HIS A 66 3.81 -12.88 -1.99
C HIS A 66 2.82 -11.74 -1.86
N PHE A 67 1.70 -11.80 -2.58
CA PHE A 67 0.80 -10.67 -2.73
C PHE A 67 -0.30 -10.64 -1.66
N PHE A 68 -0.59 -9.45 -1.17
CA PHE A 68 -1.69 -9.18 -0.25
C PHE A 68 -2.50 -7.98 -0.77
N GLU A 69 -3.82 -8.08 -0.79
CA GLU A 69 -4.69 -6.92 -0.97
C GLU A 69 -5.01 -6.34 0.41
N VAL A 70 -4.98 -5.02 0.55
CA VAL A 70 -5.50 -4.32 1.72
C VAL A 70 -6.69 -3.47 1.29
N ARG A 71 -7.89 -3.91 1.68
CA ARG A 71 -9.19 -3.35 1.27
C ARG A 71 -10.18 -3.41 2.43
N ASP A 72 -11.07 -2.42 2.53
CA ASP A 72 -12.07 -2.31 3.60
C ASP A 72 -11.42 -2.37 5.00
N ASN A 73 -10.20 -1.83 5.13
CA ASN A 73 -9.35 -1.91 6.31
C ASN A 73 -9.07 -3.35 6.78
N THR A 74 -8.97 -4.29 5.86
CA THR A 74 -8.61 -5.69 6.12
C THR A 74 -7.47 -6.16 5.22
N VAL A 75 -6.66 -7.11 5.70
CA VAL A 75 -5.58 -7.75 4.94
C VAL A 75 -6.06 -9.07 4.38
N ILE A 76 -5.88 -9.26 3.08
CA ILE A 76 -6.37 -10.41 2.34
C ILE A 76 -5.20 -11.03 1.58
N TYR A 77 -4.90 -12.30 1.83
CA TYR A 77 -3.87 -13.01 1.07
C TYR A 77 -4.35 -13.29 -0.36
N LEU A 78 -3.52 -12.91 -1.33
CA LEU A 78 -3.73 -13.18 -2.74
C LEU A 78 -2.82 -14.36 -3.13
N ASP A 79 -3.34 -15.57 -2.96
CA ASP A 79 -2.65 -16.82 -3.26
C ASP A 79 -2.49 -17.01 -4.77
N LYS A 80 -1.50 -16.31 -5.33
CA LYS A 80 -1.22 -16.30 -6.77
C LYS A 80 -0.58 -17.61 -7.19
N GLU A 81 0.25 -18.18 -6.32
CA GLU A 81 0.98 -19.42 -6.53
C GLU A 81 0.01 -20.59 -6.70
N GLU A 82 -1.03 -20.69 -5.87
CA GLU A 82 -2.08 -21.69 -6.03
C GLU A 82 -2.80 -21.54 -7.38
N VAL A 83 -3.11 -20.31 -7.78
CA VAL A 83 -3.79 -20.03 -9.05
C VAL A 83 -2.90 -20.39 -10.24
N GLU A 84 -1.62 -20.02 -10.22
CA GLU A 84 -0.66 -20.32 -11.28
C GLU A 84 -0.48 -21.84 -11.41
N ALA A 85 -0.35 -22.57 -10.29
CA ALA A 85 -0.27 -24.03 -10.33
C ALA A 85 -1.53 -24.69 -10.92
N ARG A 86 -2.72 -24.08 -10.71
CA ARG A 86 -3.97 -24.55 -11.34
C ARG A 86 -4.06 -24.16 -12.81
N LEU A 87 -3.51 -23.01 -13.20
CA LEU A 87 -3.42 -22.57 -14.58
C LEU A 87 -2.47 -23.47 -15.39
N ASP A 88 -1.32 -23.84 -14.83
CA ASP A 88 -0.36 -24.75 -15.49
C ASP A 88 -1.00 -26.10 -15.79
N LYS A 89 -1.71 -26.68 -14.81
CA LYS A 89 -2.49 -27.92 -15.00
C LYS A 89 -3.58 -27.77 -16.07
N PHE A 90 -4.16 -26.58 -16.19
CA PHE A 90 -5.14 -26.30 -17.24
C PHE A 90 -4.47 -26.20 -18.61
N ASP A 91 -3.30 -25.56 -18.71
CA ASP A 91 -2.51 -25.42 -19.94
C ASP A 91 -2.01 -26.76 -20.46
N GLU A 92 -1.66 -27.70 -19.58
CA GLU A 92 -1.32 -29.10 -19.93
C GLU A 92 -2.43 -29.79 -20.73
N GLY A 93 -3.69 -29.41 -20.51
CA GLY A 93 -4.86 -29.93 -21.24
C GLY A 93 -5.12 -29.27 -22.60
N LEU A 94 -4.38 -28.20 -22.94
CA LEU A 94 -4.58 -27.43 -24.17
C LEU A 94 -3.80 -28.01 -25.35
N PRO A 95 -4.27 -27.81 -26.60
CA PRO A 95 -3.57 -28.32 -27.78
C PRO A 95 -2.15 -27.72 -27.88
N PRO A 96 -1.11 -28.54 -28.14
CA PRO A 96 0.24 -28.03 -28.34
C PRO A 96 0.33 -27.33 -29.71
N CYS A 97 0.59 -26.01 -29.70
CA CYS A 97 0.83 -25.24 -30.91
C CYS A 97 2.32 -25.26 -31.25
N ILE A 98 2.73 -26.14 -32.15
CA ILE A 98 4.12 -26.28 -32.59
C ILE A 98 4.46 -25.17 -33.56
N GLU A 99 5.41 -24.31 -33.20
CA GLU A 99 5.89 -23.26 -34.08
C GLU A 99 6.65 -23.87 -35.28
N PRO A 100 6.28 -23.53 -36.52
CA PRO A 100 6.93 -24.08 -37.69
C PRO A 100 8.32 -23.48 -37.88
N ARG A 101 9.31 -24.32 -38.20
CA ARG A 101 10.66 -23.86 -38.49
C ARG A 101 10.68 -23.10 -39.80
N LYS A 102 11.32 -21.93 -39.78
CA LYS A 102 11.59 -21.15 -40.99
C LYS A 102 12.48 -21.95 -41.95
N PRO A 103 12.15 -22.02 -43.25
CA PRO A 103 12.95 -22.77 -44.21
C PRO A 103 14.33 -22.11 -44.40
N SER A 104 15.35 -22.94 -44.65
CA SER A 104 16.73 -22.50 -44.88
C SER A 104 16.94 -21.96 -46.30
N SER A 105 16.18 -22.47 -47.27
CA SER A 105 16.10 -21.95 -48.65
C SER A 105 14.77 -21.23 -48.89
N PHE A 106 14.83 -20.13 -49.62
CA PHE A 106 13.63 -19.39 -50.07
C PHE A 106 13.19 -19.82 -51.47
N ASP A 107 13.33 -21.10 -51.80
CA ASP A 107 12.68 -21.62 -52.99
C ASP A 107 11.16 -21.57 -52.83
N SER A 108 10.46 -21.39 -53.95
CA SER A 108 9.01 -21.16 -53.96
C SER A 108 8.21 -22.31 -53.30
N VAL A 109 8.69 -23.55 -53.38
CA VAL A 109 8.00 -24.72 -52.82
C VAL A 109 8.15 -24.75 -51.30
N ALA A 110 9.38 -24.63 -50.78
CA ALA A 110 9.64 -24.61 -49.34
C ALA A 110 8.97 -23.43 -48.65
N TYR A 111 9.01 -22.25 -49.29
CA TYR A 111 8.35 -21.05 -48.75
C TYR A 111 6.83 -21.20 -48.70
N ASN A 112 6.21 -21.72 -49.76
CA ASN A 112 4.76 -21.97 -49.78
C ASN A 112 4.32 -23.01 -48.73
N ALA A 113 5.11 -24.07 -48.52
CA ALA A 113 4.84 -25.06 -47.47
C ALA A 113 4.91 -24.42 -46.07
N TYR A 114 5.91 -23.56 -45.82
CA TYR A 114 6.01 -22.79 -44.58
C TYR A 114 4.80 -21.86 -44.36
N LEU A 115 4.32 -21.19 -45.42
CA LEU A 115 3.14 -20.33 -45.35
C LEU A 115 1.86 -21.09 -44.96
N VAL A 116 1.73 -22.36 -45.34
CA VAL A 116 0.60 -23.20 -44.90
C VAL A 116 0.75 -23.55 -43.42
N GLN A 117 1.95 -23.93 -42.99
CA GLN A 117 2.21 -24.31 -41.59
C GLN A 117 2.04 -23.13 -40.64
N ILE A 118 2.51 -21.93 -41.00
CA ILE A 118 2.37 -20.74 -40.15
C ILE A 118 0.90 -20.33 -40.00
N LYS A 119 0.08 -20.50 -41.04
CA LYS A 119 -1.38 -20.28 -40.94
C LYS A 119 -2.03 -21.28 -39.98
N ALA A 120 -1.67 -22.56 -40.06
CA ALA A 120 -2.18 -23.58 -39.14
C ALA A 120 -1.76 -23.30 -37.69
N TYR A 121 -0.50 -22.87 -37.48
CA TYR A 121 0.01 -22.45 -36.19
C TYR A 121 -0.77 -21.25 -35.62
N GLN A 122 -1.06 -20.22 -36.43
CA GLN A 122 -1.87 -19.08 -36.02
C GLN A 122 -3.30 -19.47 -35.63
N ILE A 123 -3.93 -20.37 -36.39
CA ILE A 123 -5.26 -20.91 -36.04
C ILE A 123 -5.19 -21.65 -34.70
N CYS A 124 -4.14 -22.46 -34.49
CA CYS A 124 -3.94 -23.15 -33.21
C CYS A 124 -3.81 -22.16 -32.05
N LEU A 125 -3.00 -21.12 -32.18
CA LEU A 125 -2.83 -20.09 -31.14
C LEU A 125 -4.15 -19.39 -30.81
N ASN A 126 -4.94 -19.05 -31.83
CA ASN A 126 -6.25 -18.42 -31.62
C ASN A 126 -7.21 -19.35 -30.87
N ASN A 127 -7.27 -20.63 -31.26
CA ASN A 127 -8.09 -21.62 -30.55
C ASN A 127 -7.60 -21.84 -29.11
N LYS A 128 -6.28 -21.94 -28.90
CA LYS A 128 -5.68 -22.07 -27.57
C LYS A 128 -6.04 -20.86 -26.69
N SER A 129 -5.94 -19.64 -27.23
CA SER A 129 -6.32 -18.40 -26.53
C SER A 129 -7.82 -18.39 -26.16
N GLN A 130 -8.71 -18.84 -27.05
CA GLN A 130 -10.14 -18.96 -26.76
C GLN A 130 -10.40 -19.97 -25.64
N LEU A 131 -9.74 -21.13 -25.65
CA LEU A 131 -9.87 -22.13 -24.58
C LEU A 131 -9.33 -21.59 -23.25
N LEU A 132 -8.20 -20.88 -23.29
CA LEU A 132 -7.60 -20.25 -22.11
C LEU A 132 -8.53 -19.21 -21.48
N SER A 133 -9.28 -18.45 -22.28
CA SER A 133 -10.30 -17.52 -21.78
C SER A 133 -11.43 -18.20 -20.99
N GLY A 134 -11.57 -19.52 -21.10
CA GLY A 134 -12.48 -20.35 -20.31
C GLY A 134 -11.95 -20.74 -18.94
N PHE A 135 -10.67 -20.46 -18.61
CA PHE A 135 -10.09 -20.80 -17.31
C PHE A 135 -10.82 -20.06 -16.18
N ARG A 136 -11.32 -20.82 -15.21
CA ARG A 136 -12.01 -20.33 -14.01
C ARG A 136 -11.55 -21.13 -12.80
N THR A 137 -11.24 -20.45 -11.70
CA THR A 137 -10.91 -21.08 -10.42
C THR A 137 -11.29 -20.19 -9.24
N THR A 138 -11.11 -20.66 -8.01
CA THR A 138 -11.41 -19.91 -6.79
C THR A 138 -10.37 -20.16 -5.72
N THR A 139 -9.87 -19.10 -5.09
CA THR A 139 -9.14 -19.20 -3.82
C THR A 139 -10.12 -18.99 -2.66
N THR A 140 -9.61 -18.94 -1.42
CA THR A 140 -10.40 -18.57 -0.25
C THR A 140 -11.13 -17.24 -0.47
N TYR A 141 -10.42 -16.21 -0.93
CA TYR A 141 -10.94 -14.84 -0.99
C TYR A 141 -11.36 -14.36 -2.38
N TYR A 142 -10.98 -15.07 -3.45
CA TYR A 142 -11.20 -14.60 -4.82
C TYR A 142 -11.84 -15.65 -5.73
N LYS A 143 -12.69 -15.17 -6.63
CA LYS A 143 -12.97 -15.83 -7.90
C LYS A 143 -11.93 -15.37 -8.91
N VAL A 144 -11.32 -16.31 -9.62
CA VAL A 144 -10.21 -16.04 -10.52
C VAL A 144 -10.54 -16.54 -11.91
N PHE A 145 -10.26 -15.71 -12.91
CA PHE A 145 -10.53 -16.03 -14.30
C PHE A 145 -9.50 -15.42 -15.23
N PHE A 146 -9.32 -16.02 -16.41
CA PHE A 146 -8.42 -15.49 -17.42
C PHE A 146 -9.20 -14.62 -18.42
N ASP A 147 -8.69 -13.43 -18.75
CA ASP A 147 -9.22 -12.54 -19.78
C ASP A 147 -8.11 -11.93 -20.65
N SER A 148 -8.41 -10.87 -21.41
CA SER A 148 -7.44 -10.20 -22.28
C SER A 148 -6.28 -9.52 -21.55
N THR A 149 -6.40 -9.28 -20.24
CA THR A 149 -5.39 -8.64 -19.40
C THR A 149 -4.55 -9.65 -18.61
N GLY A 150 -4.97 -10.91 -18.55
CA GLY A 150 -4.31 -12.00 -17.83
C GLY A 150 -5.22 -12.65 -16.78
N LEU A 151 -4.64 -13.03 -15.64
CA LEU A 151 -5.37 -13.58 -14.49
C LEU A 151 -6.03 -12.47 -13.69
N VAL A 152 -7.35 -12.47 -13.66
CA VAL A 152 -8.17 -11.48 -12.98
C VAL A 152 -8.69 -12.05 -11.66
N PHE A 153 -8.44 -11.30 -10.58
CA PHE A 153 -8.86 -11.64 -9.22
C PHE A 153 -10.05 -10.78 -8.82
N GLN A 154 -11.22 -11.41 -8.74
CA GLN A 154 -12.46 -10.77 -8.31
C GLN A 154 -12.77 -11.16 -6.86
N PRO A 155 -12.85 -10.19 -5.93
CA PRO A 155 -13.11 -10.51 -4.53
C PRO A 155 -14.45 -11.19 -4.32
N ARG A 156 -14.49 -12.10 -3.35
CA ARG A 156 -15.69 -12.77 -2.88
C ARG A 156 -16.37 -11.92 -1.81
N ALA A 157 -17.66 -11.63 -1.97
CA ALA A 157 -18.40 -10.76 -1.06
C ALA A 157 -18.75 -11.42 0.28
N ASP A 158 -18.68 -12.75 0.35
CA ASP A 158 -19.03 -13.56 1.51
C ASP A 158 -17.89 -13.73 2.53
N ILE A 159 -16.67 -13.29 2.20
CA ILE A 159 -15.47 -13.54 3.01
C ILE A 159 -14.65 -12.26 3.11
N ALA A 160 -14.42 -11.80 4.34
CA ALA A 160 -13.58 -10.66 4.64
C ALA A 160 -12.16 -11.10 5.01
N GLY A 161 -11.20 -10.18 4.86
CA GLY A 161 -9.84 -10.37 5.37
C GLY A 161 -9.74 -10.15 6.88
N GLU A 162 -8.52 -9.98 7.36
CA GLU A 162 -8.25 -9.72 8.78
C GLU A 162 -8.14 -8.22 9.07
N SER A 163 -8.89 -7.75 10.06
CA SER A 163 -8.80 -6.39 10.62
C SER A 163 -7.48 -6.16 11.37
N PRO A 164 -7.09 -4.89 11.65
CA PRO A 164 -5.89 -4.59 12.42
C PRO A 164 -5.85 -5.31 13.78
N GLU A 165 -6.98 -5.41 14.46
CA GLU A 165 -7.10 -6.09 15.75
C GLU A 165 -6.84 -7.59 15.61
N GLU A 166 -7.38 -8.23 14.58
CA GLU A 166 -7.22 -9.66 14.31
C GLU A 166 -5.77 -10.03 13.94
N LEU A 167 -5.05 -9.17 13.22
CA LEU A 167 -3.65 -9.39 12.86
C LEU A 167 -2.73 -9.57 14.09
N THR A 168 -3.09 -8.97 15.22
CA THR A 168 -2.32 -9.08 16.46
C THR A 168 -2.56 -10.40 17.20
N GLN A 169 -3.60 -11.15 16.83
CA GLN A 169 -3.98 -12.38 17.50
C GLN A 169 -3.09 -13.54 17.09
N ALA A 170 -2.87 -14.48 18.02
CA ALA A 170 -2.09 -15.69 17.76
C ALA A 170 -2.71 -16.60 16.68
N THR A 171 -4.01 -16.47 16.45
CA THR A 171 -4.80 -17.20 15.45
C THR A 171 -4.81 -16.55 14.07
N SER A 172 -4.10 -15.43 13.88
CA SER A 172 -4.11 -14.68 12.62
C SER A 172 -3.67 -15.55 11.43
N GLN A 173 -4.48 -15.53 10.38
CA GLN A 173 -4.19 -16.16 9.10
C GLN A 173 -2.97 -15.53 8.44
N PHE A 174 -2.86 -14.21 8.43
CA PHE A 174 -1.68 -13.47 7.95
C PHE A 174 -0.40 -13.99 8.61
N ARG A 175 -0.38 -14.07 9.95
CA ARG A 175 0.77 -14.63 10.68
C ARG A 175 1.03 -16.09 10.35
N ASN A 176 -0.02 -16.89 10.15
CA ASN A 176 0.14 -18.28 9.74
C ASN A 176 0.70 -18.41 8.32
N THR A 177 0.32 -17.53 7.40
CA THR A 177 0.93 -17.42 6.07
C THR A 177 2.42 -17.08 6.20
N LEU A 178 2.79 -16.06 7.01
CA LEU A 178 4.20 -15.68 7.19
C LEU A 178 5.08 -16.84 7.70
N LYS A 179 4.56 -17.70 8.58
CA LYS A 179 5.28 -18.88 9.08
C LYS A 179 5.60 -19.92 7.99
N GLN A 180 4.86 -19.91 6.88
CA GLN A 180 5.08 -20.80 5.75
C GLN A 180 6.07 -20.23 4.73
N LEU A 181 6.39 -18.94 4.83
CA LEU A 181 7.29 -18.22 3.93
C LEU A 181 8.70 -18.13 4.51
N ASN A 182 9.69 -17.85 3.66
CA ASN A 182 11.08 -17.70 4.04
C ASN A 182 11.55 -16.25 3.78
N SER A 183 11.76 -15.49 4.84
CA SER A 183 12.15 -14.07 4.75
C SER A 183 13.49 -13.81 4.03
N GLY A 184 14.34 -14.82 3.84
CA GLY A 184 15.55 -14.74 3.03
C GLY A 184 15.29 -14.75 1.52
N THR A 185 14.29 -15.52 1.06
CA THR A 185 13.97 -15.72 -0.36
C THR A 185 12.67 -15.06 -0.80
N ASP A 186 11.81 -14.71 0.14
CA ASP A 186 10.46 -14.19 -0.07
C ASP A 186 10.34 -12.76 0.48
N TYR A 187 9.47 -11.97 -0.14
CA TYR A 187 9.07 -10.65 0.36
C TYR A 187 7.56 -10.46 0.19
N LEU A 188 7.00 -9.54 0.96
CA LEU A 188 5.55 -9.28 0.92
C LEU A 188 5.27 -8.06 0.06
N ALA A 189 4.34 -8.20 -0.88
CA ALA A 189 3.91 -7.13 -1.78
C ALA A 189 2.44 -6.77 -1.49
N PHE A 190 2.20 -5.55 -1.01
CA PHE A 190 0.85 -5.09 -0.64
C PHE A 190 0.23 -4.21 -1.73
N LEU A 191 -0.96 -4.57 -2.19
CA LEU A 191 -1.84 -3.73 -3.00
C LEU A 191 -2.77 -2.98 -2.06
N VAL A 192 -2.50 -1.69 -1.83
CA VAL A 192 -3.15 -0.92 -0.75
C VAL A 192 -4.20 0.03 -1.33
N ARG A 193 -5.47 -0.15 -0.95
CA ARG A 193 -6.55 0.79 -1.28
C ARG A 193 -6.58 1.97 -0.32
N ALA A 194 -7.15 3.09 -0.79
CA ALA A 194 -7.10 4.38 -0.11
C ALA A 194 -7.70 4.39 1.32
N ASP A 195 -8.61 3.47 1.61
CA ASP A 195 -9.33 3.32 2.87
C ASP A 195 -8.60 2.41 3.88
N SER A 196 -7.47 1.82 3.51
CA SER A 196 -6.92 0.64 4.19
C SER A 196 -5.50 0.81 4.72
N PHE A 197 -5.08 2.07 4.94
CA PHE A 197 -3.73 2.38 5.43
C PHE A 197 -3.46 1.90 6.86
N GLU A 198 -4.48 1.79 7.71
CA GLU A 198 -4.31 1.33 9.09
C GLU A 198 -3.96 -0.16 9.13
N ALA A 199 -4.78 -1.01 8.49
CA ALA A 199 -4.49 -2.43 8.33
C ALA A 199 -3.15 -2.69 7.63
N PHE A 200 -2.83 -1.93 6.57
CA PHE A 200 -1.52 -2.04 5.91
C PHE A 200 -0.37 -1.75 6.87
N ARG A 201 -0.47 -0.70 7.67
CA ARG A 201 0.59 -0.34 8.63
C ARG A 201 0.79 -1.45 9.64
N GLU A 202 -0.29 -1.98 10.22
CA GLU A 202 -0.19 -3.06 11.21
C GLU A 202 0.46 -4.32 10.59
N ALA A 203 0.00 -4.73 9.41
CA ALA A 203 0.57 -5.87 8.67
C ALA A 203 2.06 -5.68 8.37
N ARG A 204 2.45 -4.46 7.99
CA ARG A 204 3.86 -4.13 7.70
C ARG A 204 4.73 -4.20 8.93
N GLU A 205 4.29 -3.65 10.06
CA GLU A 205 5.06 -3.73 11.31
C GLU A 205 5.26 -5.19 11.74
N ILE A 206 4.23 -6.03 11.61
CA ILE A 206 4.33 -7.48 11.87
C ILE A 206 5.33 -8.14 10.91
N ALA A 207 5.26 -7.83 9.61
CA ALA A 207 6.18 -8.39 8.62
C ALA A 207 7.65 -8.05 8.90
N TRP A 208 7.92 -6.81 9.31
CA TRP A 208 9.26 -6.38 9.69
C TRP A 208 9.78 -7.05 10.96
N GLN A 209 8.92 -7.29 11.96
CA GLN A 209 9.29 -8.07 13.15
C GLN A 209 9.74 -9.49 12.78
N GLU A 210 9.17 -10.06 11.72
CA GLU A 210 9.51 -11.38 11.17
C GLU A 210 10.63 -11.31 10.10
N ASN A 211 11.29 -10.16 9.95
CA ASN A 211 12.40 -9.89 9.01
C ASN A 211 12.06 -9.98 7.51
N PHE A 212 10.78 -9.88 7.12
CA PHE A 212 10.41 -9.82 5.71
C PHE A 212 10.69 -8.44 5.11
N GLY A 213 11.14 -8.43 3.85
CA GLY A 213 11.09 -7.22 3.03
C GLY A 213 9.65 -6.90 2.66
N VAL A 214 9.29 -5.62 2.61
CA VAL A 214 7.92 -5.19 2.27
C VAL A 214 7.94 -4.20 1.13
N GLY A 215 7.17 -4.49 0.07
CA GLY A 215 6.84 -3.55 -0.99
C GLY A 215 5.35 -3.21 -0.94
N TRP A 216 4.96 -2.04 -1.45
CA TRP A 216 3.55 -1.70 -1.58
C TRP A 216 3.29 -0.85 -2.82
N GLU A 217 2.09 -0.99 -3.36
CA GLU A 217 1.58 -0.20 -4.47
C GLU A 217 0.17 0.31 -4.14
N PRO A 218 -0.09 1.63 -4.25
CA PRO A 218 -1.43 2.18 -4.09
C PRO A 218 -2.32 1.72 -5.24
N MET A 219 -3.54 1.31 -4.91
CA MET A 219 -4.53 0.86 -5.89
C MET A 219 -5.82 1.67 -5.78
N ASN A 220 -6.43 2.01 -6.91
CA ASN A 220 -7.72 2.69 -6.94
C ASN A 220 -8.81 1.82 -6.30
N THR A 221 -9.75 2.41 -5.55
CA THR A 221 -10.75 1.70 -4.74
C THR A 221 -11.61 0.69 -5.52
N ASN A 222 -11.88 0.94 -6.81
CA ASN A 222 -12.71 0.07 -7.65
C ASN A 222 -11.92 -0.71 -8.70
N ALA A 223 -10.60 -0.57 -8.74
CA ALA A 223 -9.79 -1.28 -9.73
C ALA A 223 -9.77 -2.78 -9.41
N VAL A 224 -9.96 -3.59 -10.44
CA VAL A 224 -9.84 -5.04 -10.38
C VAL A 224 -8.36 -5.41 -10.41
N ILE A 225 -7.96 -6.43 -9.66
CA ILE A 225 -6.58 -6.92 -9.65
C ILE A 225 -6.40 -7.86 -10.84
N SER A 226 -5.41 -7.59 -11.68
CA SER A 226 -5.06 -8.42 -12.84
C SER A 226 -3.56 -8.65 -12.93
N PHE A 227 -3.14 -9.90 -13.10
CA PHE A 227 -1.75 -10.28 -13.35
C PHE A 227 -1.59 -10.77 -14.80
N GLY A 228 -0.78 -10.06 -15.57
CA GLY A 228 -0.48 -10.40 -16.96
C GLY A 228 0.80 -9.71 -17.45
N SER A 229 1.08 -9.85 -18.74
CA SER A 229 2.34 -9.40 -19.36
C SER A 229 2.54 -7.86 -19.39
N GLY A 230 1.54 -7.07 -19.00
CA GLY A 230 1.61 -5.61 -18.93
C GLY A 230 1.87 -5.01 -17.54
N GLY A 231 2.01 -5.83 -16.49
CA GLY A 231 2.21 -5.37 -15.12
C GLY A 231 3.61 -4.81 -14.82
N ARG A 232 3.75 -4.05 -13.73
CA ARG A 232 5.03 -3.59 -13.18
C ARG A 232 5.36 -4.37 -11.91
N SER A 233 6.65 -4.58 -11.63
CA SER A 233 7.08 -5.19 -10.37
C SER A 233 6.93 -4.21 -9.20
N ILE A 234 6.56 -4.73 -8.02
CA ILE A 234 6.51 -3.95 -6.77
C ILE A 234 7.88 -4.08 -6.11
N GLY A 235 8.63 -2.98 -6.01
CA GLY A 235 9.94 -3.01 -5.35
C GLY A 235 9.84 -3.03 -3.82
N VAL A 236 10.92 -3.47 -3.17
CA VAL A 236 11.01 -3.60 -1.70
C VAL A 236 11.53 -2.31 -1.08
N GLN A 237 10.95 -1.93 0.06
CA GLN A 237 11.25 -0.73 0.83
C GLN A 237 11.80 -1.06 2.22
#